data_AF-A0A937H8C1-F1
#
_entry.id   AF-A0A937H8C1-F1
#
_cell.length_a   1.000
_cell.length_b   1.000
_cell.length_c   1.000
_cell.angle_alpha   90.00
_cell.angle_beta   90.00
_cell.angle_gamma   90.00
#
_symmetry.space_group_name_H-M   'P 1'
#
loop_
_entity.id
_entity.type
_entity.pdbx_description
1 polymer ?
#
loop_
_entity_poly.entity_id
_entity_poly.type
_entity_poly.pdbx_seq_one_letter_code
_entity_poly.pdbx_strand_id
1 'polypeptide(L)' 'MGLLLISLVLGSLLGCALWLVIGDRLPPRRTEKWSALGNIVLYAGGIAASLYVLIFILV' A
#
# COMPACT_ATOMS: atom_id res chain seq x y z
N MET A 1 -10.92 -3.87 -20.28
CA MET A 1 -9.49 -3.44 -20.21
C MET A 1 -9.30 -2.12 -19.47
N GLY A 2 -10.16 -1.11 -19.63
CA GLY A 2 -10.02 0.17 -18.90
C GLY A 2 -10.05 0.03 -17.37
N LEU A 3 -10.84 -0.90 -16.83
CA LEU A 3 -10.91 -1.15 -15.38
C LEU A 3 -9.55 -1.59 -14.78
N LEU A 4 -8.80 -2.44 -15.48
CA LEU A 4 -7.48 -2.89 -15.02
C LEU A 4 -6.48 -1.74 -14.96
N LEU A 5 -6.55 -0.83 -15.94
CA LEU A 5 -5.70 0.36 -16.02
C LEU A 5 -6.01 1.34 -14.88
N ILE A 6 -7.30 1.54 -14.59
CA ILE A 6 -7.76 2.38 -13.47
C ILE A 6 -7.32 1.78 -12.13
N SER A 7 -7.48 0.47 -11.93
CA SER A 7 -7.05 -0.20 -10.69
C SER A 7 -5.53 -0.17 -10.50
N LEU A 8 -4.76 -0.25 -11.59
CA LEU A 8 -3.29 -0.14 -11.54
C LEU A 8 -2.86 1.27 -11.10
N VAL A 9 -3.47 2.31 -11.68
CA VAL A 9 -3.16 3.71 -11.36
C VAL A 9 -3.62 4.07 -9.95
N LEU A 10 -4.83 3.67 -9.53
CA LEU A 10 -5.27 3.88 -8.16
C LEU A 10 -4.39 3.13 -7.16
N GLY A 11 -4.00 1.90 -7.49
CA GLY A 11 -3.16 1.07 -6.63
C GLY A 11 -1.77 1.67 -6.41
N SER A 12 -1.13 2.16 -7.47
CA SER A 12 0.18 2.82 -7.36
C SER A 12 0.09 4.13 -6.57
N LEU A 13 -0.93 4.96 -6.82
CA LEU A 13 -1.16 6.21 -6.09
C LEU A 13 -1.44 5.97 -4.60
N LEU A 14 -2.32 5.02 -4.28
CA LEU A 14 -2.60 4.61 -2.90
C LEU A 14 -1.35 4.08 -2.22
N GLY A 15 -0.52 3.32 -2.93
CA GLY A 15 0.76 2.85 -2.42
C GLY A 15 1.75 3.96 -2.09
N CYS A 16 1.89 4.92 -2.98
CA CYS A 16 2.71 6.10 -2.75
C CYS A 16 2.19 6.93 -1.56
N ALA A 17 0.87 7.12 -1.46
CA ALA A 17 0.25 7.86 -0.36
C ALA A 17 0.44 7.13 0.99
N LEU A 18 0.24 5.82 1.02
CA LEU A 18 0.44 5.01 2.23
C LEU A 18 1.92 5.05 2.68
N TRP A 19 2.84 4.97 1.72
CA TRP A 19 4.27 5.12 1.97
C TRP A 19 4.61 6.51 2.51
N LEU A 20 4.02 7.59 2.00
CA LEU A 20 4.30 8.93 2.52
C LEU A 20 3.77 9.15 3.94
N VAL A 21 2.61 8.57 4.27
CA VAL A 21 1.97 8.79 5.59
C VAL A 21 2.56 7.89 6.68
N ILE A 22 2.88 6.64 6.34
CA ILE A 22 3.25 5.60 7.33
C ILE A 22 4.66 5.04 7.06
N GLY A 23 5.28 5.32 5.91
CA GLY A 23 6.63 4.89 5.47
C GLY A 23 7.70 5.12 6.49
N ASP A 24 7.79 6.35 6.96
CA ASP A 24 8.77 6.79 7.93
C ASP A 24 8.39 6.46 9.38
N ARG A 25 7.16 5.99 9.60
CA ARG A 25 6.63 5.63 10.92
C ARG A 25 6.79 4.14 11.21
N LEU A 26 7.28 3.35 10.26
CA LEU A 26 7.43 1.90 10.35
C LEU A 26 8.90 1.47 10.50
N PRO A 27 9.24 0.63 11.51
CA PRO A 27 8.38 0.14 12.59
C PRO A 27 8.09 1.19 13.67
N PRO A 28 6.84 1.31 14.15
CA PRO A 28 6.53 2.20 15.25
C PRO A 28 7.27 1.70 16.50
N ARG A 29 8.01 2.60 17.16
CA ARG A 29 8.76 2.37 18.42
C ARG A 29 10.05 1.54 18.33
N ARG A 30 10.70 1.43 17.16
CA ARG A 30 12.10 0.98 17.09
C ARG A 30 12.97 1.95 16.30
N THR A 31 14.20 2.14 16.75
CA THR A 31 15.24 2.92 16.06
C THR A 31 15.81 2.18 14.84
N GLU A 32 15.72 0.84 14.83
CA GLU A 32 16.06 0.03 13.66
C GLU A 32 14.93 0.03 12.63
N LYS A 33 15.25 0.57 11.44
CA LYS A 33 14.39 0.52 10.26
C LYS A 33 14.23 -0.94 9.84
N TRP A 34 13.00 -1.34 9.48
CA TRP A 34 12.77 -2.67 8.94
C TRP A 34 13.61 -2.92 7.69
N SER A 35 14.00 -4.18 7.48
CA SER A 35 14.57 -4.63 6.21
C SER A 35 13.72 -4.11 5.05
N ALA A 36 14.38 -3.65 3.98
CA ALA A 36 13.70 -3.08 2.81
C ALA A 36 12.59 -4.01 2.28
N LEU A 37 12.85 -5.33 2.29
CA LEU A 37 11.86 -6.34 1.89
C LEU A 37 10.65 -6.39 2.83
N GLY A 38 10.86 -6.25 4.13
CA GLY A 38 9.78 -6.23 5.12
C GLY A 38 8.85 -5.03 4.95
N ASN A 39 9.41 -3.86 4.67
CA ASN A 39 8.61 -2.68 4.32
C ASN A 39 7.83 -2.92 3.02
N ILE A 40 8.48 -3.38 1.94
CA ILE A 40 7.82 -3.62 0.66
C ILE A 40 6.64 -4.58 0.80
N VAL A 41 6.79 -5.69 1.53
CA VAL A 41 5.72 -6.68 1.74
C VAL A 41 4.55 -6.08 2.51
N LEU A 42 4.80 -5.31 3.57
CA LEU A 42 3.73 -4.63 4.31
C LEU A 42 2.97 -3.62 3.45
N TYR A 43 3.69 -2.80 2.68
CA TYR A 43 3.05 -1.83 1.78
C TYR A 43 2.24 -2.53 0.69
N ALA A 44 2.83 -3.53 0.03
CA ALA A 44 2.15 -4.30 -0.99
C ALA A 44 0.88 -4.97 -0.44
N GLY A 45 0.96 -5.57 0.76
CA GLY A 45 -0.19 -6.19 1.43
C GLY A 45 -1.28 -5.17 1.77
N GLY A 46 -0.93 -4.01 2.34
CA GLY A 46 -1.88 -2.96 2.69
C GLY A 46 -2.59 -2.36 1.48
N ILE A 47 -1.87 -2.14 0.39
CA ILE A 47 -2.42 -1.65 -0.88
C ILE A 47 -3.36 -2.69 -1.49
N ALA A 48 -2.92 -3.96 -1.55
CA ALA A 48 -3.73 -5.05 -2.10
C ALA A 48 -5.04 -5.22 -1.31
N ALA A 49 -4.99 -5.18 0.01
CA ALA A 49 -6.16 -5.24 0.87
C ALA A 49 -7.09 -4.03 0.64
N SER A 50 -6.53 -2.82 0.56
CA SER A 50 -7.31 -1.59 0.34
C SER A 50 -8.02 -1.61 -1.03
N LEU A 51 -7.32 -2.02 -2.08
CA LEU A 51 -7.91 -2.17 -3.42
C LEU A 51 -8.98 -3.25 -3.46
N TYR A 52 -8.75 -4.38 -2.79
CA TYR A 52 -9.74 -5.45 -2.73
C TYR A 52 -11.05 -4.99 -2.08
N VAL A 53 -10.95 -4.32 -0.92
CA VAL A 53 -12.13 -3.76 -0.24
C VAL A 53 -12.83 -2.71 -1.12
N LEU A 54 -12.07 -1.81 -1.74
CA LEU A 54 -12.64 -0.77 -2.61
C LEU A 54 -13.41 -1.39 -3.79
N ILE A 55 -12.84 -2.39 -4.46
CA ILE A 55 -13.39 -2.96 -5.70
C ILE A 55 -14.54 -3.94 -5.43
N PHE A 56 -14.45 -4.75 -4.39
CA PHE A 56 -15.39 -5.87 -4.19
C PHE A 56 -16.41 -5.64 -3.08
N ILE A 57 -16.21 -4.65 -2.21
CA ILE A 57 -17.12 -4.36 -1.09
C ILE A 57 -17.80 -3.00 -1.27
N LEU A 58 -17.08 -2.00 -1.79
CA LEU A 58 -17.59 -0.63 -1.85
C LEU A 58 -18.17 -0.22 -3.22
N VAL A 59 -17.72 -0.87 -4.30
CA VAL A 59 -18.19 -0.68 -5.70
C VAL A 59 -19.13 -1.80 -6.08
#